data_AF-A0A939W3W0-F1
#
_entry.id   AF-A0A939W3W0-F1
#
_cell.length_a   1.000
_cell.length_b   1.000
_cell.length_c   1.000
_cell.angle_alpha   90.00
_cell.angle_beta   90.00
_cell.angle_gamma   90.00
#
_symmetry.space_group_name_H-M   'P 1'
#
loop_
_entity.id
_entity.type
_entity.pdbx_description
1 polymer ?
#
loop_
_entity_poly.entity_id
_entity_poly.type
_entity_poly.pdbx_seq_one_letter_code
_entity_poly.pdbx_strand_id
1 'polypeptide(L)' 'MACTRFLESEYPQEKPELAGFHIIPVPLERTVSYGAGARLGPQAILDASFQLEDWDGTSRPGELGFHTQAPVDCEGPVE' A
#
# COMPACT_ATOMS: atom_id res chain seq x y z
N MET A 1 1.57 -15.92 5.38
CA MET A 1 1.75 -15.11 4.16
C MET A 1 2.39 -13.81 4.61
N ALA A 2 3.55 -13.43 4.05
CA ALA A 2 4.27 -12.25 4.51
C ALA A 2 3.42 -10.99 4.26
N CYS A 3 3.40 -10.07 5.23
CA CYS A 3 2.76 -8.77 5.07
C CYS A 3 3.74 -7.88 4.31
N THR A 4 3.62 -7.82 2.98
CA THR A 4 4.46 -6.98 2.12
C THR A 4 4.18 -5.52 2.41
N ARG A 5 5.22 -4.71 2.61
CA ARG A 5 5.10 -3.27 2.82
C ARG A 5 5.52 -2.50 1.58
N PHE A 6 5.01 -1.30 1.42
CA PHE A 6 5.30 -0.48 0.25
C PHE A 6 6.79 -0.16 0.18
N LEU A 7 7.41 -0.49 -0.95
CA LEU A 7 8.83 -0.20 -1.26
C LEU A 7 9.83 -0.75 -0.21
N GLU A 8 9.49 -1.88 0.42
CA GLU A 8 10.30 -2.50 1.49
C GLU A 8 11.68 -2.99 1.00
N SER A 9 11.90 -3.11 -0.31
CA SER A 9 13.20 -3.38 -0.92
C SER A 9 14.21 -2.25 -0.70
N GLU A 10 13.74 -1.00 -0.72
CA GLU A 10 14.59 0.20 -0.68
C GLU A 10 14.59 0.85 0.70
N TYR A 11 13.44 0.87 1.40
CA TYR A 11 13.29 1.54 2.69
C TYR A 11 12.65 0.64 3.75
N PRO A 12 13.10 0.72 5.02
CA PRO A 12 12.41 0.06 6.12
C PRO A 12 11.04 0.71 6.37
N GLN A 13 10.15 -0.04 7.00
CA GLN A 13 8.91 0.52 7.56
C GLN A 13 9.25 1.57 8.63
N GLU A 14 8.70 2.77 8.47
CA GLU A 14 8.80 3.82 9.47
C GLU A 14 7.64 3.75 10.48
N LYS A 15 7.86 4.30 11.67
CA LYS A 15 6.82 4.49 12.67
C LYS A 15 5.77 5.48 12.16
N PRO A 16 4.48 5.27 12.48
CA PRO A 16 3.41 6.15 12.01
C PRO A 16 3.65 7.64 12.33
N GLU A 17 4.21 7.93 13.50
CA GLU A 17 4.47 9.29 13.97
C GLU A 17 5.65 10.01 13.28
N LEU A 18 6.48 9.27 12.55
CA LEU A 18 7.67 9.79 11.85
C LEU A 18 7.54 9.72 10.33
N ALA A 19 6.55 8.98 9.81
CA ALA A 19 6.39 8.78 8.38
C ALA A 19 5.74 9.99 7.71
N GLY A 20 6.40 10.51 6.66
CA GLY A 20 5.84 11.53 5.78
C GLY A 20 4.69 11.00 4.91
N PHE A 21 4.63 9.68 4.70
CA PHE A 21 3.62 9.03 3.88
C PHE A 21 2.98 7.84 4.59
N HIS A 22 1.65 7.77 4.55
CA HIS A 22 0.88 6.61 4.99
C HIS A 22 0.27 5.88 3.80
N ILE A 23 0.52 4.58 3.72
CA ILE A 23 -0.09 3.69 2.74
C ILE A 23 -1.18 2.89 3.44
N ILE A 24 -2.43 3.04 2.99
CA ILE A 24 -3.61 2.43 3.61
C ILE A 24 -4.24 1.47 2.59
N PRO A 25 -4.04 0.14 2.73
CA PRO A 25 -4.65 -0.82 1.84
C PRO A 25 -6.16 -0.93 2.11
N VAL A 26 -6.98 -0.63 1.11
CA VAL A 26 -8.45 -0.71 1.21
C VAL A 26 -8.97 -1.72 0.19
N PRO A 27 -9.14 -3.01 0.56
CA PRO A 27 -9.55 -4.08 -0.36
C PRO A 27 -11.07 -4.08 -0.64
N LEU A 28 -11.66 -2.92 -0.94
CA LEU A 28 -13.09 -2.77 -1.16
C LEU A 28 -13.49 -3.16 -2.59
N GLU A 29 -14.45 -4.07 -2.72
CA GLU A 29 -15.01 -4.52 -4.00
C GLU A 29 -16.53 -4.69 -3.91
N ARG A 30 -17.27 -3.59 -3.71
CA ARG A 30 -18.73 -3.66 -3.57
C ARG A 30 -19.51 -3.15 -4.77
N THR A 31 -18.92 -2.26 -5.55
CA THR A 31 -19.60 -1.53 -6.64
C THR A 31 -19.18 -1.99 -8.04
N VAL A 32 -18.35 -3.02 -8.15
CA VAL A 32 -17.91 -3.55 -9.45
C VAL A 32 -19.08 -4.18 -10.20
N SER A 33 -19.20 -3.89 -11.50
CA SER A 33 -20.37 -4.27 -12.32
C SER A 33 -20.06 -5.21 -13.48
N TYR A 34 -18.78 -5.58 -13.68
CA TYR A 34 -18.35 -6.45 -14.76
C TYR A 34 -17.31 -7.48 -14.31
N GLY A 35 -16.11 -7.03 -13.94
CA GLY A 35 -15.02 -7.89 -13.46
C GLY A 35 -14.88 -7.84 -11.94
N ALA A 36 -14.46 -8.95 -11.35
CA ALA A 36 -14.07 -9.05 -9.94
C ALA A 36 -12.53 -9.13 -9.78
N GLY A 37 -12.03 -8.96 -8.56
CA GLY A 37 -10.61 -8.95 -8.21
C GLY A 37 -10.06 -7.58 -7.74
N ALA A 38 -10.82 -6.49 -7.75
CA ALA A 38 -10.41 -5.18 -7.24
C ALA A 38 -9.96 -5.23 -5.77
N ARG A 39 -10.55 -6.11 -4.95
CA ARG A 39 -10.12 -6.35 -3.56
C ARG A 39 -8.68 -6.87 -3.45
N LEU A 40 -8.16 -7.50 -4.52
CA LEU A 40 -6.78 -8.00 -4.59
C LEU A 40 -5.79 -6.90 -5.00
N GLY A 41 -6.28 -5.78 -5.53
CA GLY A 41 -5.49 -4.66 -6.02
C GLY A 41 -4.49 -4.12 -5.01
N PRO A 42 -4.89 -3.79 -3.76
CA PRO A 42 -3.96 -3.25 -2.77
C PRO A 42 -2.77 -4.17 -2.51
N GLN A 43 -2.98 -5.48 -2.33
CA GLN A 43 -1.88 -6.42 -2.13
C GLN A 43 -0.99 -6.52 -3.38
N ALA A 44 -1.59 -6.57 -4.57
CA ALA A 44 -0.83 -6.62 -5.81
C ALA A 44 0.06 -5.37 -6.01
N ILE A 45 -0.41 -4.19 -5.60
CA ILE A 45 0.40 -2.95 -5.62
C ILE A 45 1.57 -3.05 -4.64
N LEU A 46 1.34 -3.54 -3.41
CA LEU A 46 2.41 -3.72 -2.43
C LEU A 46 3.47 -4.70 -2.94
N ASP A 47 3.06 -5.83 -3.50
CA ASP A 47 3.98 -6.83 -4.07
C ASP A 47 4.75 -6.28 -5.27
N ALA A 48 4.08 -5.53 -6.16
CA ALA A 48 4.72 -4.89 -7.30
C ALA A 48 5.69 -3.75 -6.89
N SER A 49 5.44 -3.08 -5.76
CA SER A 49 6.27 -1.97 -5.29
C SER A 49 7.71 -2.39 -5.02
N PHE A 50 7.98 -3.68 -4.78
CA PHE A 50 9.32 -4.22 -4.61
C PHE A 50 10.22 -4.09 -5.86
N GLN A 51 9.62 -3.85 -7.03
CA GLN A 51 10.35 -3.66 -8.29
C GLN A 51 10.57 -2.19 -8.64
N LEU A 52 10.07 -1.26 -7.82
CA LEU A 52 10.27 0.17 -8.04
C LEU A 52 11.64 0.59 -7.49
N GLU A 53 12.28 1.50 -8.21
CA GLU A 53 13.47 2.19 -7.73
C GLU A 53 13.07 3.34 -6.80
N ASP A 54 14.01 3.80 -5.97
CA ASP A 54 13.74 4.85 -4.99
C ASP A 54 13.61 6.27 -5.56
N TRP A 55 14.07 6.48 -6.80
CA TRP A 55 14.05 7.76 -7.49
C TRP A 55 12.79 7.92 -8.36
N ASP A 56 12.01 8.97 -8.11
CA ASP A 56 10.75 9.22 -8.84
C ASP A 56 10.90 10.07 -10.12
N GLY A 57 12.13 10.47 -10.47
CA GLY A 57 12.43 11.40 -11.56
C GLY A 57 12.78 12.82 -11.11
N THR A 58 12.46 13.20 -9.87
CA THR A 58 12.70 14.54 -9.28
C THR A 58 13.25 14.49 -7.86
N SER A 59 12.90 13.46 -7.08
CA SER A 59 13.22 13.33 -5.65
C SER A 59 13.30 11.86 -5.20
N ARG A 60 13.64 11.66 -3.91
CA ARG A 60 13.63 10.35 -3.22
C ARG A 60 12.59 10.39 -2.09
N PRO A 61 11.31 10.17 -2.39
CA PRO A 61 10.24 10.32 -1.40
C PRO A 61 10.40 9.38 -0.19
N GLY A 62 11.07 8.24 -0.34
CA GLY A 62 11.34 7.32 0.76
C GLY A 62 12.23 7.87 1.87
N GLU A 63 13.01 8.93 1.61
CA GLU A 63 13.76 9.64 2.66
C GLU A 63 12.85 10.31 3.70
N LEU A 64 11.57 10.56 3.35
CA LEU A 64 10.55 11.08 4.27
C LEU A 64 9.86 9.95 5.06
N GLY A 65 10.14 8.68 4.77
CA GLY A 65 9.59 7.52 5.46
C GLY A 65 8.20 7.09 4.98
N PHE A 66 8.03 5.76 4.87
CA PHE A 66 6.77 5.11 4.53
C PHE A 66 6.21 4.32 5.70
N HIS A 67 4.91 4.50 5.98
CA HIS A 67 4.18 3.66 6.93
C HIS A 67 3.00 2.97 6.24
N THR A 68 3.17 1.69 5.94
CA THR A 68 2.11 0.81 5.44
C THR A 68 1.28 0.27 6.61
N GLN A 69 0.01 0.63 6.65
CA GLN A 69 -0.94 0.16 7.67
C GLN A 69 -1.43 -1.26 7.38
N ALA A 70 -2.05 -1.89 8.38
CA ALA A 70 -2.81 -3.10 8.15
C ALA A 70 -3.99 -2.83 7.18
N PRO A 71 -4.38 -3.80 6.34
CA PRO A 71 -5.54 -3.63 5.47
C PRO A 71 -6.81 -3.29 6.25
N VAL A 72 -7.60 -2.37 5.70
CA VAL A 72 -8.92 -2.03 6.26
C VAL A 72 -9.85 -3.23 6.12
N ASP A 73 -10.56 -3.56 7.21
CA ASP A 73 -11.63 -4.55 7.15
C ASP A 73 -12.84 -3.96 6.38
N CYS A 74 -13.13 -4.54 5.23
CA CYS A 74 -14.21 -4.12 4.34
C CYS A 74 -15.42 -5.09 4.35
N GLU A 75 -15.48 -6.05 5.28
CA GLU A 75 -16.58 -7.02 5.37
C GLU A 75 -17.87 -6.41 5.95
N GLY A 76 -17.77 -5.23 6.57
CA GLY A 76 -18.90 -4.49 7.14
C GLY A 76 -19.88 -3.88 6.11
N PRO A 77 -20.99 -3.28 6.59
CA PRO A 77 -21.83 -2.44 5.74
C PRO A 77 -21.03 -1.23 5.22
N VAL A 78 -21.33 -0.83 3.99
CA VAL A 78 -20.81 0.41 3.40
C VAL A 78 -21.91 1.45 3.57
N GLU A 79 -21.68 2.42 4.45
CA GLU A 79 -22.57 3.55 4.74
C GLU A 79 -21.92 4.87 4.33
#